data_AF-A0A0Q0C274-F1
#
_entry.id   AF-A0A0Q0C274-F1
#
_cell.length_a   1.000
_cell.length_b   1.000
_cell.length_c   1.000
_cell.angle_alpha   90.00
_cell.angle_beta   90.00
_cell.angle_gamma   90.00
#
_symmetry.space_group_name_H-M   'P 1'
#
loop_
_entity.id
_entity.type
_entity.pdbx_description
1 polymer ?
#
loop_
_entity_poly.entity_id
_entity_poly.type
_entity_poly.pdbx_seq_one_letter_code
_entity_poly.pdbx_strand_id
1 'polypeptide(L)'
;MEDEVSSIWTPYEVFYIQSMLFNTTSAFQSCAIAENIIENILVGRIDPQEKKDLLLDCLQNVVNQSGAISRYFFPSRDGVKGADTKTIHIDRGQYLSSVFGVKGDSPLMNRA
;
A
#
# COMPACT_ATOMS: atom_id res chain seq x y z
N MET A 1 17.51 0.18 -29.26
CA MET A 1 16.20 -0.41 -28.96
C MET A 1 15.62 0.54 -27.96
N GLU A 2 14.82 1.50 -28.43
CA GLU A 2 14.27 2.55 -27.58
C GLU A 2 13.38 1.86 -26.54
N ASP A 3 13.70 2.07 -25.26
CA ASP A 3 12.86 1.65 -24.16
C ASP A 3 11.49 2.33 -24.35
N GLU A 4 10.50 1.59 -24.87
CA GLU A 4 9.11 1.98 -24.72
C GLU A 4 8.83 2.00 -23.21
N VAL A 5 9.04 3.16 -22.60
CA VAL A 5 8.58 3.43 -21.25
C VAL A 5 7.07 3.24 -21.31
N SER A 6 6.58 2.10 -20.81
CA SER A 6 5.16 1.82 -20.67
C SER A 6 4.54 2.98 -19.90
N SER A 7 3.91 3.91 -20.62
CA SER A 7 3.46 5.16 -20.03
C SER A 7 2.02 5.02 -19.60
N ILE A 8 1.76 5.38 -18.36
CA ILE A 8 0.40 5.52 -17.86
C ILE A 8 -0.13 6.83 -18.43
N TRP A 9 -1.33 6.80 -19.03
CA TRP A 9 -1.98 8.04 -19.47
C TRP A 9 -2.07 9.03 -18.29
N THR A 10 -1.63 10.26 -18.49
CA THR A 10 -1.37 11.24 -17.43
C THR A 10 -2.51 11.38 -16.40
N PRO A 11 -3.80 11.45 -16.77
CA PRO A 11 -4.89 11.49 -15.79
C PRO A 11 -4.95 10.26 -14.88
N TYR A 12 -4.65 9.06 -15.38
CA TYR A 12 -4.59 7.85 -14.58
C TYR A 12 -3.38 7.83 -13.66
N GLU A 13 -2.24 8.34 -14.12
CA GLU A 13 -1.04 8.46 -13.31
C GLU A 13 -1.26 9.42 -12.13
N VAL A 14 -1.86 10.59 -12.39
CA VAL A 14 -2.26 11.53 -11.33
C VAL A 14 -3.19 10.85 -10.33
N PHE A 15 -4.18 10.10 -10.80
CA PHE A 15 -5.09 9.36 -9.92
C PHE A 15 -4.38 8.31 -9.06
N TYR A 16 -3.43 7.56 -9.64
CA TYR A 16 -2.62 6.59 -8.91
C TYR A 16 -1.76 7.26 -7.85
N ILE A 17 -1.07 8.36 -8.18
CA ILE A 17 -0.26 9.12 -7.23
C ILE A 17 -1.11 9.62 -6.06
N GLN A 18 -2.26 10.22 -6.35
CA GLN A 18 -3.17 10.72 -5.30
C GLN A 18 -3.71 9.60 -4.43
N SER A 19 -4.06 8.45 -5.02
CA SER A 19 -4.54 7.29 -4.26
C SER A 19 -3.45 6.69 -3.37
N MET A 20 -2.23 6.52 -3.90
CA MET A 20 -1.09 6.03 -3.11
C MET A 20 -0.76 6.99 -1.97
N LEU A 21 -0.78 8.31 -2.23
CA LEU A 21 -0.55 9.32 -1.19
C LEU A 21 -1.61 9.28 -0.10
N PHE A 22 -2.89 9.15 -0.48
CA PHE A 22 -4.00 9.03 0.47
C PHE A 22 -3.83 7.80 1.38
N ASN A 23 -3.64 6.61 0.79
CA ASN A 23 -3.48 5.36 1.55
C ASN A 23 -2.25 5.43 2.47
N THR A 24 -1.13 5.96 1.96
CA THR A 24 0.12 6.08 2.72
C THR A 24 -0.04 7.05 3.89
N THR A 25 -0.68 8.21 3.67
CA THR A 25 -0.95 9.20 4.72
C THR A 25 -1.84 8.60 5.81
N SER A 26 -2.91 7.88 5.42
CA SER A 26 -3.79 7.21 6.37
C SER A 26 -3.05 6.16 7.20
N ALA A 27 -2.19 5.36 6.58
CA ALA A 27 -1.37 4.37 7.29
C ALA A 27 -0.42 5.03 8.31
N PHE A 28 0.27 6.11 7.91
CA PHE A 28 1.19 6.83 8.81
C PHE A 28 0.47 7.47 9.99
N GLN A 29 -0.71 8.05 9.77
CA GLN A 29 -1.52 8.62 10.85
C GLN A 29 -1.93 7.54 11.87
N SER A 30 -2.41 6.39 11.41
CA SER A 30 -2.71 5.26 12.30
C SER A 30 -1.48 4.71 13.00
N CYS A 31 -0.33 4.65 12.31
CA CYS A 31 0.92 4.19 12.90
C CYS A 31 1.37 5.11 14.04
N ALA A 32 1.33 6.43 13.87
CA ALA A 32 1.69 7.40 14.90
C ALA A 32 0.77 7.32 16.14
N ILE A 33 -0.53 7.09 15.94
CA ILE A 33 -1.48 6.89 17.04
C ILE A 33 -1.18 5.58 17.78
N ALA A 34 -0.96 4.50 17.05
CA ALA A 34 -0.63 3.19 17.63
C ALA A 34 0.69 3.23 18.42
N GLU A 35 1.72 3.86 17.86
CA GLU A 35 3.01 4.08 18.52
C GLU A 35 2.82 4.81 19.86
N ASN A 36 2.09 5.93 19.87
CA ASN A 36 1.83 6.67 21.10
C ASN A 36 1.10 5.83 22.15
N ILE A 37 0.11 5.02 21.75
CA ILE A 37 -0.60 4.12 22.69
C ILE A 37 0.36 3.08 23.26
N ILE A 38 1.16 2.43 22.40
CA ILE A 38 2.13 1.40 22.81
C ILE A 38 3.17 1.98 23.77
N GLU A 39 3.71 3.16 23.48
CA GLU A 39 4.66 3.85 24.37
C GLU A 39 4.06 4.12 25.75
N ASN A 40 2.82 4.64 25.81
CA ASN A 40 2.14 4.91 27.08
C ASN A 40 1.86 3.63 27.87
N ILE A 41 1.58 2.50 27.20
CA ILE A 41 1.47 1.18 27.84
C ILE A 41 2.82 0.74 28.41
N LEU A 42 3.90 0.84 27.63
CA LEU A 42 5.24 0.38 28.03
C LEU A 42 5.79 1.14 29.24
N VAL A 43 5.48 2.43 29.37
CA VAL A 43 5.87 3.24 30.54
C VAL A 43 4.87 3.15 31.70
N GLY A 44 3.82 2.33 31.59
CA GLY A 44 2.81 2.12 32.64
C GLY A 44 1.89 3.31 32.88
N ARG A 45 1.73 4.22 31.90
CA ARG A 45 0.86 5.39 32.01
C ARG A 45 -0.62 5.06 31.81
N ILE A 46 -0.89 4.04 31.00
CA ILE A 46 -2.25 3.51 30.73
C ILE A 46 -2.23 1.99 30.80
N ASP A 47 -3.34 1.38 31.20
CA ASP A 47 -3.53 -0.06 31.09
C ASP A 47 -3.78 -0.47 29.62
N PRO A 48 -3.24 -1.62 29.15
CA PRO A 48 -3.47 -2.11 27.78
C PRO A 48 -4.95 -2.21 27.37
N GLN A 49 -5.87 -2.41 28.31
CA GLN A 49 -7.30 -2.52 28.02
C GLN A 49 -7.96 -1.16 27.73
N GLU A 50 -7.39 -0.05 28.21
CA GLU A 50 -8.02 1.28 28.11
C GLU A 50 -8.20 1.77 26.66
N LYS A 51 -7.26 1.40 25.77
CA LYS A 51 -7.21 1.85 24.38
C LYS A 51 -7.18 0.71 23.37
N LYS A 52 -7.54 -0.51 23.78
CA LYS A 52 -7.41 -1.71 22.95
C LYS A 52 -8.12 -1.60 21.60
N ASP A 53 -9.35 -1.08 21.58
CA ASP A 53 -10.16 -1.05 20.36
C ASP A 53 -9.54 -0.07 19.36
N LEU A 54 -9.16 1.12 19.83
CA LEU A 54 -8.46 2.12 19.01
C LEU A 54 -7.10 1.62 18.50
N LEU A 55 -6.34 0.91 19.35
CA LEU A 55 -5.06 0.33 18.94
C LEU A 55 -5.26 -0.71 17.85
N LEU A 56 -6.23 -1.62 18.01
CA LEU A 56 -6.56 -2.63 17.02
C LEU A 56 -7.06 -2.01 15.71
N ASP A 57 -7.91 -0.99 15.77
CA ASP A 57 -8.38 -0.24 14.61
C ASP A 57 -7.22 0.40 13.85
N CYS A 58 -6.26 1.01 14.57
CA CYS A 58 -5.07 1.61 13.96
C CYS A 58 -4.20 0.55 13.27
N LEU A 59 -3.93 -0.57 13.94
CA LEU A 59 -3.14 -1.66 13.36
C LEU A 59 -3.83 -2.29 12.14
N GLN A 60 -5.15 -2.49 12.21
CA GLN A 60 -5.93 -3.00 11.10
C GLN A 60 -5.93 -2.02 9.92
N ASN A 61 -6.02 -0.70 10.18
CA ASN A 61 -5.93 0.29 9.12
C ASN A 61 -4.55 0.29 8.46
N VAL A 62 -3.46 0.19 9.22
CA VAL A 62 -2.10 0.07 8.65
C VAL A 62 -2.03 -1.11 7.67
N VAL A 63 -2.50 -2.29 8.08
CA VAL A 63 -2.52 -3.48 7.21
C VAL A 63 -3.37 -3.26 5.96
N ASN A 64 -4.58 -2.70 6.12
CA ASN A 64 -5.51 -2.46 5.00
C ASN A 64 -4.92 -1.50 3.97
N GLN A 65 -4.35 -0.38 4.42
CA GLN A 65 -3.77 0.63 3.54
C GLN A 65 -2.49 0.12 2.87
N SER A 66 -1.62 -0.59 3.60
CA SER A 66 -0.45 -1.25 3.01
C SER A 66 -0.84 -2.27 1.94
N GLY A 67 -1.91 -3.05 2.16
CA GLY A 67 -2.46 -3.96 1.14
C GLY A 67 -3.04 -3.23 -0.06
N ALA A 68 -3.67 -2.07 0.12
CA ALA A 68 -4.13 -1.23 -0.97
C ALA A 68 -2.97 -0.68 -1.81
N ILE A 69 -1.90 -0.21 -1.16
CA ILE A 69 -0.67 0.28 -1.80
C ILE A 69 0.04 -0.84 -2.56
N SER A 70 0.15 -2.03 -1.96
CA SER A 70 0.76 -3.21 -2.58
C SER A 70 0.22 -3.51 -3.97
N ARG A 71 -1.10 -3.39 -4.18
CA ARG A 71 -1.75 -3.70 -5.46
C ARG A 71 -1.36 -2.78 -6.62
N TYR A 72 -0.84 -1.58 -6.35
CA TYR A 72 -0.33 -0.70 -7.41
C TYR A 72 0.99 -1.22 -8.00
N PHE A 73 1.85 -1.81 -7.17
CA PHE A 73 3.15 -2.35 -7.58
C PHE A 73 3.05 -3.82 -7.98
N PHE A 74 2.22 -4.57 -7.25
CA PHE A 74 2.04 -6.01 -7.36
C PHE A 74 0.54 -6.32 -7.56
N PRO A 75 -0.02 -6.12 -8.76
CA PRO A 75 -1.40 -6.47 -9.04
C PRO A 75 -1.65 -7.98 -8.89
N SER A 76 -2.85 -8.37 -8.46
CA SER A 76 -3.27 -9.78 -8.41
C SER A 76 -3.30 -10.36 -9.84
N ARG A 77 -2.83 -11.60 -9.99
CA ARG A 77 -2.90 -12.31 -11.28
C ARG A 77 -4.34 -12.76 -11.53
N ASP A 78 -4.70 -12.73 -12.81
CA ASP A 78 -5.93 -13.21 -13.43
C ASP A 78 -7.09 -12.19 -13.50
N GLY A 79 -6.95 -11.25 -14.43
CA GLY A 79 -8.12 -10.79 -15.18
C GLY A 79 -8.86 -12.00 -15.75
N VAL A 80 -10.19 -11.97 -15.65
CA VAL A 80 -11.14 -13.00 -16.11
C VAL A 80 -10.64 -13.70 -17.39
N LYS A 81 -10.61 -15.04 -17.36
CA LYS A 81 -10.25 -15.89 -18.51
C LYS A 81 -11.06 -15.47 -19.74
N GLY A 82 -10.44 -14.79 -20.72
CA GLY A 82 -11.04 -14.67 -22.06
C GLY A 82 -10.75 -13.45 -22.93
N ALA A 83 -10.02 -12.42 -22.51
CA ALA A 83 -9.80 -11.23 -23.36
C ALA A 83 -8.32 -10.87 -23.52
N ASP A 84 -7.94 -10.38 -24.70
CA ASP A 84 -6.59 -9.96 -25.12
C ASP A 84 -6.02 -8.73 -24.38
N THR A 85 -6.60 -8.33 -23.25
CA THR A 85 -6.23 -7.17 -22.41
C THR A 85 -5.37 -7.55 -21.19
N LYS A 86 -4.77 -8.75 -21.19
CA LYS A 86 -4.20 -9.44 -20.01
C LYS A 86 -2.97 -8.83 -19.34
N THR A 87 -2.30 -7.83 -19.91
CA THR A 87 -1.03 -7.35 -19.34
C THR A 87 -1.08 -5.94 -18.78
N ILE A 88 -2.08 -5.11 -19.11
CA ILE A 88 -2.04 -3.67 -18.80
C ILE A 88 -1.82 -3.36 -17.31
N HIS A 89 -2.45 -4.10 -16.40
CA HIS A 89 -2.24 -3.88 -14.97
C HIS A 89 -0.85 -4.31 -14.51
N ILE A 90 -0.32 -5.40 -15.08
CA ILE A 90 1.04 -5.90 -14.81
C ILE A 90 2.06 -4.88 -15.33
N ASP A 91 1.90 -4.41 -16.57
CA ASP A 91 2.80 -3.44 -17.20
C ASP A 91 2.82 -2.12 -16.41
N ARG A 92 1.64 -1.65 -15.99
CA ARG A 92 1.52 -0.48 -15.10
C ARG A 92 2.16 -0.70 -13.74
N GLY A 93 1.98 -1.89 -13.16
CA GLY A 93 2.60 -2.22 -11.88
C GLY A 93 4.12 -2.26 -11.96
N GLN A 94 4.68 -2.77 -13.07
CA GLN A 94 6.11 -2.74 -13.36
C GLN A 94 6.63 -1.31 -13.54
N TYR A 95 5.90 -0.48 -14.30
CA TYR A 95 6.23 0.94 -14.46
C TYR A 95 6.23 1.68 -13.12
N LEU A 96 5.18 1.52 -12.30
CA LEU A 96 5.13 2.17 -10.98
C LEU A 96 6.24 1.64 -10.07
N SER A 97 6.52 0.34 -10.10
CA SER A 97 7.60 -0.26 -9.31
C SER A 97 8.97 0.32 -9.68
N SER A 98 9.23 0.56 -10.98
CA SER A 98 10.48 1.17 -11.42
C SER A 98 10.57 2.66 -11.03
N VAL A 99 9.49 3.43 -11.21
CA VAL A 99 9.43 4.86 -10.86
C VAL A 99 9.61 5.09 -9.36
N PHE A 100 8.98 4.27 -8.52
CA PHE A 100 9.04 4.42 -7.06
C PHE A 100 10.16 3.60 -6.40
N GLY A 101 10.95 2.85 -7.18
CA GLY A 101 12.05 2.03 -6.65
C GLY A 101 11.59 0.87 -5.75
N VAL A 102 10.35 0.39 -5.92
CA VAL A 102 9.78 -0.70 -5.13
C VAL A 102 10.17 -2.04 -5.78
N LYS A 103 10.97 -2.83 -5.08
CA LYS A 103 11.52 -4.10 -5.57
C LYS A 103 10.75 -5.30 -5.04
N GLY A 104 11.03 -6.48 -5.60
CA GLY A 104 10.33 -7.72 -5.22
C GLY A 104 10.63 -8.24 -3.80
N ASP A 105 11.66 -7.71 -3.15
CA ASP A 105 11.98 -7.94 -1.73
C ASP A 105 11.30 -6.93 -0.80
N SER A 106 10.45 -6.03 -1.34
CA SER A 106 9.69 -5.07 -0.54
C SER A 106 8.74 -5.77 0.42
N PRO A 107 8.55 -5.25 1.65
CA PRO A 107 7.48 -5.69 2.56
C PRO A 107 6.09 -5.61 1.92
N LEU A 108 5.90 -4.72 0.94
CA LEU A 108 4.65 -4.59 0.19
C LEU A 108 4.38 -5.78 -0.74
N MET A 109 5.40 -6.56 -1.11
CA MET A 109 5.21 -7.77 -1.92
C MET A 109 4.75 -8.97 -1.09
N ASN A 110 4.78 -8.89 0.24
CA ASN A 110 4.41 -10.01 1.09
C ASN A 110 2.89 -10.29 1.02
N ARG A 111 2.54 -11.43 0.42
CA ARG A 111 1.16 -11.94 0.26
C ARG A 111 0.90 -13.18 1.13
N ALA A 112 1.74 -13.43 2.13
CA ALA A 112 1.57 -14.55 3.08
C ALA A 112 0.32 -14.37 3.95
#